data_AF-A0A527ZUU7-F1
#
_entry.id   AF-A0A527ZUU7-F1
#
_cell.length_a   1.000
_cell.length_b   1.000
_cell.length_c   1.000
_cell.angle_alpha   90.00
_cell.angle_beta   90.00
_cell.angle_gamma   90.00
#
_symmetry.space_group_name_H-M   'P 1'
#
loop_
_entity.id
_entity.type
_entity.pdbx_description
1 polymer ?
#
loop_
_entity_poly.entity_id
_entity_poly.type
_entity_poly.pdbx_seq_one_letter_code
_entity_poly.pdbx_strand_id
1 'polypeptide(L)'
;VTSIDSAANKSFLAAMQKKFGAELRTPNDLSVPEYEGIYLYKAAVEKAGSTDTAAVLAALAEVSFVGPRGTVSMSRQHHAPLTMYLGQVKPDGSVTVVDTFEGVDPGEQCPNL
;
A
#
# COMPACT_ATOMS: atom_id res chain seq x y z
N VAL A 1 7.53 -3.01 5.04
CA VAL A 1 8.79 -3.61 4.53
C VAL A 1 8.98 -3.21 3.07
N THR A 2 10.17 -2.75 2.69
CA THR A 2 10.50 -2.38 1.30
C THR A 2 11.31 -3.46 0.57
N SER A 3 11.61 -4.57 1.24
CA SER A 3 12.35 -5.72 0.73
C SER A 3 11.46 -6.80 0.11
N ILE A 4 10.22 -6.48 -0.26
CA ILE A 4 9.31 -7.45 -0.91
C ILE A 4 9.91 -7.83 -2.27
N ASP A 5 10.19 -9.11 -2.48
CA ASP A 5 10.76 -9.59 -3.74
C ASP A 5 9.66 -9.79 -4.80
N SER A 6 9.11 -8.69 -5.28
CA SER A 6 8.12 -8.67 -6.36
C SER A 6 8.60 -7.79 -7.52
N ALA A 7 8.16 -8.09 -8.73
CA ALA A 7 8.43 -7.26 -9.90
C ALA A 7 7.89 -5.82 -9.70
N ALA A 8 6.70 -5.70 -9.12
CA ALA A 8 6.07 -4.40 -8.83
C ALA A 8 6.91 -3.56 -7.86
N ASN A 9 7.46 -4.16 -6.80
CA ASN A 9 8.31 -3.45 -5.85
C ASN A 9 9.64 -3.03 -6.47
N LYS A 10 10.27 -3.90 -7.28
CA LYS A 10 11.48 -3.54 -8.04
C LYS A 10 11.24 -2.35 -8.98
N SER A 11 10.12 -2.34 -9.69
CA SER A 11 9.72 -1.21 -10.54
C SER A 11 9.45 0.06 -9.75
N PHE A 12 8.81 -0.03 -8.59
CA PHE A 12 8.56 1.12 -7.71
C PHE A 12 9.87 1.73 -7.17
N LEU A 13 10.78 0.91 -6.66
CA LEU A 13 12.09 1.37 -6.18
C LEU A 13 12.91 2.01 -7.31
N ALA A 14 12.90 1.42 -8.51
CA ALA A 14 13.56 1.99 -9.68
C ALA A 14 12.93 3.33 -10.10
N ALA A 15 11.61 3.45 -10.06
CA ALA A 15 10.90 4.69 -10.36
C ALA A 15 11.21 5.80 -9.34
N MET A 16 11.29 5.46 -8.04
CA MET A 16 11.71 6.42 -7.01
C MET A 16 13.15 6.87 -7.22
N GLN A 17 14.08 5.95 -7.47
CA GLN A 17 15.48 6.29 -7.75
C GLN A 17 15.61 7.19 -8.98
N LYS A 18 14.83 6.91 -10.03
CA LYS A 18 14.80 7.74 -11.24
C LYS A 18 14.22 9.13 -10.96
N LYS A 19 13.17 9.23 -10.14
CA LYS A 19 12.48 10.50 -9.87
C LYS A 19 13.25 11.41 -8.93
N PHE A 20 13.83 10.86 -7.86
CA PHE A 20 14.42 11.63 -6.78
C PHE A 20 15.96 11.62 -6.80
N GLY A 21 16.59 10.67 -7.50
CA GLY A 21 18.05 10.65 -7.66
C GLY A 21 18.78 10.64 -6.31
N ALA A 22 19.68 11.61 -6.14
CA ALA A 22 20.45 11.79 -4.90
C ALA A 22 19.60 12.32 -3.72
N GLU A 23 18.42 12.88 -3.98
CA GLU A 23 17.50 13.37 -2.95
C GLU A 23 16.57 12.27 -2.40
N LEU A 24 16.66 11.04 -2.95
CA LEU A 24 15.86 9.92 -2.48
C LEU A 24 16.18 9.62 -1.02
N ARG A 25 15.23 9.90 -0.14
CA ARG A 25 15.26 9.42 1.25
C ARG A 25 14.99 7.93 1.29
N THR A 26 15.57 7.24 2.27
CA THR A 26 15.43 5.80 2.46
C THR A 26 13.95 5.38 2.45
N PRO A 27 13.51 4.58 1.47
CA PRO A 27 12.17 4.03 1.46
C PRO A 27 11.91 3.17 2.69
N ASN A 28 10.76 3.38 3.32
CA ASN A 28 10.37 2.68 4.55
C ASN A 28 8.99 2.02 4.37
N ASP A 29 8.47 1.47 5.48
CA ASP A 29 7.18 0.81 5.53
C ASP A 29 5.97 1.71 5.20
N LEU A 30 6.13 3.04 5.24
CA LEU A 30 5.09 4.01 4.86
C LEU A 30 5.14 4.39 3.36
N SER A 31 6.30 4.28 2.70
CA SER A 31 6.45 4.70 1.30
C SER A 31 5.54 3.93 0.33
N VAL A 32 5.36 2.64 0.55
CA VAL A 32 4.51 1.76 -0.28
C VAL A 32 3.01 2.03 -0.08
N PRO A 33 2.45 2.01 1.16
CA PRO A 33 1.02 2.26 1.34
C PRO A 33 0.59 3.67 0.91
N GLU A 34 1.44 4.70 1.04
CA GLU A 34 1.14 6.03 0.51
C GLU A 34 1.02 6.02 -1.02
N TYR A 35 1.95 5.36 -1.71
CA TYR A 35 1.90 5.20 -3.16
C TYR A 35 0.62 4.47 -3.59
N GLU A 36 0.29 3.36 -2.93
CA GLU A 36 -0.91 2.56 -3.22
C GLU A 36 -2.20 3.33 -2.94
N GLY A 37 -2.25 4.10 -1.84
CA GLY A 37 -3.40 4.92 -1.47
C GLY A 37 -3.76 5.95 -2.54
N ILE A 38 -2.76 6.60 -3.17
CA ILE A 38 -2.99 7.54 -4.27
C ILE A 38 -3.54 6.84 -5.51
N TYR A 39 -3.07 5.64 -5.84
CA TYR A 39 -3.61 4.88 -6.97
C TYR A 39 -5.01 4.32 -6.71
N LEU A 40 -5.32 3.95 -5.47
CA LEU A 40 -6.68 3.58 -5.07
C LEU A 40 -7.63 4.78 -5.17
N TYR A 41 -7.20 5.96 -4.71
CA TYR A 41 -7.95 7.20 -4.91
C TYR A 41 -8.16 7.51 -6.40
N LYS A 42 -7.11 7.40 -7.22
CA LYS A 42 -7.20 7.56 -8.68
C LYS A 42 -8.25 6.62 -9.28
N ALA A 43 -8.20 5.33 -8.94
CA ALA A 43 -9.14 4.34 -9.43
C ALA A 43 -10.59 4.65 -8.99
N ALA A 44 -10.79 5.12 -7.76
CA ALA A 44 -12.09 5.53 -7.26
C ALA A 44 -12.64 6.76 -7.99
N VAL A 45 -11.80 7.78 -8.25
CA VAL A 45 -12.17 8.96 -9.05
C VAL A 45 -12.53 8.58 -10.48
N GLU A 46 -11.73 7.71 -11.12
CA GLU A 46 -12.01 7.23 -12.48
C GLU A 46 -13.33 6.45 -12.56
N LYS A 47 -13.62 5.64 -11.54
CA LYS A 47 -14.89 4.91 -11.43
C LYS A 47 -16.08 5.82 -11.15
N ALA A 48 -15.92 6.80 -10.28
CA ALA A 48 -16.96 7.78 -9.94
C ALA A 48 -17.21 8.80 -11.07
N GLY A 49 -16.25 8.98 -11.97
CA GLY A 49 -16.27 10.02 -13.00
C GLY A 49 -16.23 11.45 -12.43
N SER A 50 -15.80 11.60 -11.18
CA SER A 50 -15.84 12.86 -10.42
C SER A 50 -14.86 12.82 -9.25
N THR A 51 -14.49 14.00 -8.75
CA THR A 51 -13.75 14.18 -7.48
C THR A 51 -14.67 14.56 -6.32
N ASP A 52 -15.98 14.47 -6.48
CA ASP A 52 -16.95 14.65 -5.40
C ASP A 52 -16.69 13.63 -4.28
N THR A 53 -16.64 14.10 -3.04
CA THR A 53 -16.23 13.28 -1.90
C THR A 53 -17.16 12.09 -1.67
N ALA A 54 -18.48 12.28 -1.75
CA ALA A 54 -19.43 11.19 -1.51
C ALA A 54 -19.36 10.14 -2.62
N ALA A 55 -19.27 10.58 -3.88
CA ALA A 55 -19.12 9.68 -5.02
C ALA A 55 -17.81 8.87 -4.96
N VAL A 56 -16.70 9.52 -4.60
CA VAL A 56 -15.40 8.85 -4.46
C VAL A 56 -15.40 7.85 -3.30
N LEU A 57 -15.97 8.20 -2.14
CA LEU A 57 -16.04 7.28 -1.00
C LEU A 57 -16.82 6.02 -1.35
N ALA A 58 -17.97 6.15 -2.01
CA ALA A 58 -18.75 5.01 -2.47
C ALA A 58 -17.95 4.12 -3.45
N ALA A 59 -17.27 4.73 -4.41
CA ALA A 59 -16.44 4.00 -5.38
C ALA A 59 -15.19 3.37 -4.74
N LEU A 60 -14.63 3.98 -3.69
CA LEU A 60 -13.39 3.55 -3.06
C LEU A 60 -13.50 2.13 -2.50
N ALA A 61 -14.65 1.76 -1.94
CA ALA A 61 -14.92 0.41 -1.42
C ALA A 61 -14.98 -0.69 -2.52
N GLU A 62 -14.95 -0.30 -3.81
CA GLU A 62 -15.12 -1.22 -4.94
C GLU A 62 -13.88 -1.29 -5.85
N VAL A 63 -12.79 -0.61 -5.51
CA VAL A 63 -11.58 -0.57 -6.33
C VAL A 63 -10.42 -1.35 -5.72
N SER A 64 -9.52 -1.78 -6.58
CA SER A 64 -8.27 -2.44 -6.22
C SER A 64 -7.11 -1.89 -7.05
N PHE A 65 -5.90 -2.08 -6.53
CA PHE A 65 -4.68 -1.69 -7.20
C PHE A 65 -3.60 -2.76 -7.02
N VAL A 66 -2.89 -3.11 -8.09
CA VAL A 66 -1.73 -4.01 -8.03
C VAL A 66 -0.48 -3.17 -7.79
N GLY A 67 -0.09 -3.06 -6.53
CA GLY A 67 1.01 -2.24 -6.06
C GLY A 67 2.28 -3.03 -5.69
N PRO A 68 3.29 -2.34 -5.13
CA PRO A 68 4.55 -2.96 -4.71
C PRO A 68 4.37 -4.17 -3.78
N ARG A 69 3.36 -4.15 -2.89
CA ARG A 69 3.05 -5.26 -1.99
C ARG A 69 2.01 -6.25 -2.53
N GLY A 70 1.69 -6.19 -3.82
CA GLY A 70 0.66 -7.01 -4.45
C GLY A 70 -0.68 -6.28 -4.55
N THR A 71 -1.76 -7.04 -4.71
CA THR A 71 -3.10 -6.46 -4.85
C THR A 71 -3.59 -5.92 -3.51
N VAL A 72 -3.91 -4.64 -3.47
CA VAL A 72 -4.55 -3.96 -2.34
C VAL A 72 -5.96 -3.56 -2.77
N SER A 73 -6.95 -3.86 -1.94
CA SER A 73 -8.34 -3.43 -2.12
C SER A 73 -8.79 -2.72 -0.86
N MET A 74 -9.54 -1.64 -0.98
CA MET A 74 -10.17 -1.00 0.18
C MET A 74 -11.37 -1.84 0.60
N SER A 75 -11.53 -2.13 1.90
CA SER A 75 -12.74 -2.79 2.40
C SER A 75 -13.91 -1.81 2.55
N ARG A 76 -15.08 -2.35 2.92
CA ARG A 76 -16.28 -1.60 3.30
C ARG A 76 -16.04 -0.56 4.40
N GLN A 77 -14.99 -0.72 5.23
CA GLN A 77 -14.63 0.21 6.31
C GLN A 77 -13.48 1.16 5.90
N HIS A 78 -13.17 1.25 4.61
CA HIS A 78 -12.04 1.99 4.06
C HIS A 78 -10.66 1.59 4.65
N HIS A 79 -10.56 0.38 5.20
CA HIS A 79 -9.31 -0.24 5.63
C HIS A 79 -8.97 -1.39 4.70
N ALA A 80 -7.71 -1.55 4.30
CA ALA A 80 -7.30 -2.64 3.44
C ALA A 80 -6.85 -3.85 4.27
N PRO A 81 -7.22 -5.09 3.88
CA PRO A 81 -6.49 -6.26 4.33
C PRO A 81 -5.07 -6.20 3.78
N LEU A 82 -4.08 -6.46 4.62
CA LEU A 82 -2.66 -6.33 4.26
C LEU A 82 -1.89 -7.58 4.68
N THR A 83 -0.94 -7.98 3.84
CA THR A 83 0.08 -8.93 4.27
C THR A 83 0.98 -8.26 5.31
N MET A 84 1.05 -8.88 6.49
CA MET A 84 1.84 -8.43 7.64
C MET A 84 3.11 -9.28 7.75
N TYR A 85 4.21 -8.64 8.14
CA TYR A 85 5.52 -9.29 8.22
C TYR A 85 6.07 -9.12 9.62
N LEU A 86 6.48 -10.24 10.25
CA LEU A 86 7.25 -10.19 11.49
C LEU A 86 8.72 -9.94 11.14
N GLY A 87 9.23 -8.76 11.50
CA GLY A 87 10.61 -8.37 11.27
C GLY A 87 11.49 -8.61 12.51
N GLN A 88 12.68 -9.17 12.30
CA GLN A 88 13.74 -9.22 13.31
C GLN A 88 14.83 -8.20 12.96
N VAL A 89 15.08 -7.26 13.88
CA VAL A 89 16.20 -6.32 13.78
C VAL A 89 17.50 -7.06 14.08
N LYS A 90 18.49 -6.93 13.21
CA LYS A 90 19.83 -7.53 13.33
C LYS A 90 20.80 -6.58 14.03
N PRO A 91 21.96 -7.08 14.53
CA PRO A 91 22.98 -6.23 15.17
C PRO A 91 23.52 -5.11 14.28
N ASP A 92 23.47 -5.27 12.96
CA ASP A 92 23.88 -4.25 11.98
C ASP A 92 22.77 -3.22 11.66
N GLY A 93 21.61 -3.32 12.33
CA GLY A 93 20.46 -2.46 12.12
C GLY A 93 19.56 -2.86 10.94
N SER A 94 19.91 -3.89 10.17
CA SER A 94 19.04 -4.41 9.11
C SER A 94 17.83 -5.16 9.70
N VAL A 95 16.75 -5.28 8.91
CA VAL A 95 15.56 -6.04 9.30
C VAL A 95 15.40 -7.23 8.37
N THR A 96 15.30 -8.44 8.94
CA THR A 96 14.92 -9.65 8.18
C THR A 96 13.50 -10.05 8.51
N VAL A 97 12.73 -10.44 7.50
CA VAL A 97 11.42 -11.07 7.71
C VAL A 97 11.63 -12.48 8.24
N VAL A 98 11.01 -12.81 9.38
CA VAL A 98 11.06 -14.14 10.00
C VAL A 98 9.72 -14.87 9.91
N ASP A 99 8.61 -14.15 9.70
CA ASP A 99 7.31 -14.74 9.45
C ASP A 99 6.44 -13.82 8.58
N THR A 100 5.46 -14.41 7.89
CA THR A 100 4.54 -13.71 6.98
C THR A 100 3.10 -14.15 7.25
N PHE A 101 2.23 -13.17 7.47
CA PHE A 101 0.80 -13.37 7.67
C PHE A 101 0.07 -12.76 6.47
N GLU A 102 -0.43 -13.62 5.58
CA GLU A 102 -1.07 -13.17 4.34
C GLU A 102 -2.46 -12.60 4.59
N GLY A 103 -2.77 -11.47 3.97
CA GLY A 103 -4.13 -10.92 3.91
C GLY A 103 -4.79 -10.73 5.28
N VAL A 104 -4.05 -10.22 6.27
CA VAL A 104 -4.59 -9.97 7.61
C VAL A 104 -5.75 -9.00 7.49
N ASP A 105 -6.94 -9.47 7.88
CA ASP A 105 -8.15 -8.66 7.91
C ASP A 105 -7.97 -7.51 8.90
N PRO A 106 -8.38 -6.27 8.53
CA PRO A 106 -8.24 -5.13 9.43
C PRO A 106 -9.15 -5.25 10.66
N GLY A 107 -10.14 -6.13 10.67
CA GLY A 107 -11.16 -6.22 11.70
C GLY A 107 -12.13 -5.03 11.68
N GLU A 108 -12.87 -4.87 12.77
CA GLU A 108 -13.84 -3.78 12.95
C GLU A 108 -13.13 -2.49 13.38
N GLN A 109 -12.54 -1.78 12.40
CA GLN A 109 -11.83 -0.51 12.64
C GLN A 109 -12.79 0.70 12.66
N CYS A 110 -13.74 0.71 11.73
CA CYS A 110 -14.75 1.76 11.54
C CYS A 110 -16.10 1.11 11.19
N PRO A 111 -16.74 0.38 12.13
CA PRO A 111 -17.91 -0.46 11.86
C PRO A 111 -19.16 0.32 11.40
N ASN A 112 -19.21 1.63 11.64
CA ASN A 112 -20.40 2.47 11.41
C ASN A 112 -20.21 3.45 10.23
N LEU A 113 -19.28 3.14 9.34
CA LEU A 113 -18.93 3.97 8.19
C LEU A 113 -19.83 3.67 6.99
#